data_AF-A0ABD3UFR4-F1
#
_entry.id   AF-A0ABD3UFR4-F1
#
_cell.length_a   1.000
_cell.length_b   1.000
_cell.length_c   1.000
_cell.angle_alpha   90.00
_cell.angle_beta   90.00
_cell.angle_gamma   90.00
#
_symmetry.space_group_name_H-M   'P 1'
#
loop_
_entity.id
_entity.type
_entity.pdbx_description
1 polymer ?
#
loop_
_entity_poly.entity_id
_entity_poly.type
_entity_poly.pdbx_seq_one_letter_code
_entity_poly.pdbx_strand_id
1 'polypeptide(L)'
;ASLVEITGLLFNETFMFDVNDRTSQGFSIQEQKFCSDIKRYFSNGPLSRAFDECYVLKMSLSPERKITFHLIFGDVLTASLKDSVINQLETNAPSYTIDNRMLLEIGDLFLISGNYNVTLHPVNISGTNTFFPTIAPTPSSEVIKTTLEIRHCLRQPCLNGGTCREQFDSFTCTCITGWTGFDCSQ
;
A
#
# COMPACT_ATOMS: atom_id res chain seq x y z
N ALA A 1 22.45 3.88 4.46
CA ALA A 1 21.16 3.41 3.93
C ALA A 1 21.16 3.51 2.43
N SER A 2 20.31 2.72 1.79
CA SER A 2 20.06 2.84 0.36
C SER A 2 18.57 2.68 0.07
N LEU A 3 18.15 3.26 -1.04
CA LEU A 3 16.79 3.23 -1.51
C LEU A 3 16.74 2.39 -2.77
N VAL A 4 15.85 1.41 -2.77
CA VAL A 4 15.57 0.54 -3.91
C VAL A 4 14.21 0.91 -4.47
N GLU A 5 14.20 1.47 -5.68
CA GLU A 5 12.97 1.72 -6.42
C GLU A 5 12.65 0.53 -7.30
N ILE A 6 11.45 -0.04 -7.14
CA ILE A 6 10.97 -1.17 -7.93
C ILE A 6 9.71 -0.75 -8.65
N THR A 7 9.66 -0.95 -9.96
CA THR A 7 8.45 -0.86 -10.76
C THR A 7 8.08 -2.23 -11.30
N GLY A 8 6.91 -2.74 -10.91
CA GLY A 8 6.39 -4.04 -11.34
C GLY A 8 5.10 -3.93 -12.15
N LEU A 9 4.84 -4.91 -13.01
CA LEU A 9 3.56 -5.06 -13.72
C LEU A 9 2.52 -5.72 -12.82
N LEU A 10 1.30 -5.19 -12.84
CA LEU A 10 0.15 -5.74 -12.10
C LEU A 10 -0.74 -6.58 -13.02
N PHE A 11 -1.27 -7.68 -12.50
CA PHE A 11 -2.27 -8.50 -13.20
C PHE A 11 -3.67 -7.86 -13.17
N ASN A 12 -4.45 -8.07 -14.23
CA ASN A 12 -5.61 -7.25 -14.65
C ASN A 12 -6.86 -7.25 -13.74
N GLU A 13 -6.91 -8.13 -12.73
CA GLU A 13 -8.10 -8.39 -11.91
C GLU A 13 -8.23 -7.50 -10.66
N THR A 14 -7.24 -6.65 -10.35
CA THR A 14 -7.31 -5.80 -9.16
C THR A 14 -8.29 -4.64 -9.37
N PHE A 15 -9.51 -4.81 -8.87
CA PHE A 15 -10.55 -3.80 -8.82
C PHE A 15 -10.27 -2.84 -7.66
N MET A 16 -9.80 -1.64 -7.98
CA MET A 16 -9.43 -0.64 -6.98
C MET A 16 -9.90 0.74 -7.43
N PHE A 17 -10.83 1.33 -6.68
CA PHE A 17 -11.23 2.73 -6.85
C PHE A 17 -10.10 3.66 -6.42
N ASP A 18 -9.96 4.83 -7.05
CA ASP A 18 -9.11 5.99 -6.66
C ASP A 18 -7.61 5.77 -6.32
N VAL A 19 -7.03 4.61 -6.63
CA VAL A 19 -5.60 4.28 -6.33
C VAL A 19 -4.56 4.96 -7.22
N ASN A 20 -4.99 5.76 -8.18
CA ASN A 20 -4.09 6.63 -8.94
C ASN A 20 -3.86 7.98 -8.24
N ASP A 21 -4.66 8.32 -7.23
CA ASP A 21 -4.52 9.53 -6.43
C ASP A 21 -3.89 9.21 -5.07
N ARG A 22 -2.67 9.70 -4.83
CA ARG A 22 -1.93 9.45 -3.57
C ARG A 22 -2.60 10.05 -2.34
N THR A 23 -3.48 11.03 -2.52
CA THR A 23 -4.23 11.66 -1.43
C THR A 23 -5.52 10.93 -1.12
N SER A 24 -5.88 9.94 -1.93
CA SER A 24 -7.09 9.16 -1.76
C SER A 24 -6.96 8.15 -0.63
N GLN A 25 -8.12 7.76 -0.13
CA GLN A 25 -8.20 6.73 0.87
C GLN A 25 -7.87 5.35 0.30
N GLY A 26 -8.30 5.03 -0.92
CA GLY A 26 -8.00 3.75 -1.55
C GLY A 26 -6.50 3.56 -1.76
N PHE A 27 -5.78 4.61 -2.13
CA PHE A 27 -4.31 4.55 -2.22
C PHE A 27 -3.69 4.22 -0.86
N SER A 28 -4.09 4.94 0.19
CA SER A 28 -3.55 4.76 1.54
C SER A 28 -3.81 3.34 2.07
N ILE A 29 -5.01 2.81 1.86
CA ILE A 29 -5.37 1.44 2.27
C ILE A 29 -4.52 0.42 1.49
N GLN A 30 -4.37 0.60 0.17
CA GLN A 30 -3.61 -0.34 -0.62
C GLN A 30 -2.12 -0.31 -0.26
N GLU A 31 -1.55 0.88 -0.07
CA GLU A 31 -0.18 1.04 0.39
C GLU A 31 0.05 0.32 1.72
N GLN A 32 -0.85 0.47 2.68
CA GLN A 32 -0.76 -0.22 3.97
C GLN A 32 -0.74 -1.75 3.83
N LYS A 33 -1.67 -2.31 3.05
CA LYS A 33 -1.71 -3.77 2.81
C LYS A 33 -0.46 -4.26 2.09
N PHE A 34 -0.07 -3.55 1.03
CA PHE A 34 1.11 -3.88 0.25
C PHE A 34 2.38 -3.86 1.11
N CYS A 35 2.62 -2.77 1.83
CA CYS A 35 3.82 -2.64 2.65
C CYS A 35 3.81 -3.52 3.91
N SER A 36 2.63 -3.89 4.44
CA SER A 36 2.51 -4.90 5.50
C SER A 36 3.05 -6.26 5.04
N ASP A 37 2.68 -6.70 3.84
CA ASP A 37 3.16 -7.98 3.29
C ASP A 37 4.62 -7.93 2.89
N ILE A 38 5.09 -6.82 2.28
CA ILE A 38 6.52 -6.61 2.06
C ILE A 38 7.29 -6.74 3.37
N LYS A 39 6.86 -6.06 4.44
CA LYS A 39 7.51 -6.18 5.75
C LYS A 39 7.52 -7.62 6.25
N ARG A 40 6.45 -8.39 6.02
CA ARG A 40 6.41 -9.82 6.34
C ARG A 40 7.43 -10.61 5.52
N TYR A 41 7.53 -10.37 4.22
CA TYR A 41 8.48 -11.06 3.34
C TYR A 41 9.94 -10.70 3.64
N PHE A 42 10.17 -9.51 4.16
CA PHE A 42 11.50 -9.10 4.61
C PHE A 42 11.76 -9.42 6.09
N SER A 43 10.80 -9.94 6.85
CA SER A 43 11.03 -10.30 8.27
C SER A 43 11.96 -11.49 8.49
N ASN A 44 12.11 -12.36 7.48
CA ASN A 44 12.98 -13.54 7.50
C ASN A 44 13.85 -13.58 6.25
N GLY A 45 15.11 -13.97 6.40
CA GLY A 45 16.07 -14.09 5.30
C GLY A 45 17.27 -13.14 5.41
N PRO A 46 18.14 -13.10 4.38
CA PRO A 46 19.42 -12.39 4.43
C PRO A 46 19.27 -10.88 4.59
N LEU A 47 18.19 -10.28 4.10
CA LEU A 47 17.96 -8.83 4.18
C LEU A 47 17.13 -8.41 5.40
N SER A 48 16.76 -9.33 6.28
CA SER A 48 15.84 -9.06 7.40
C SER A 48 16.32 -8.03 8.40
N ARG A 49 17.63 -7.95 8.63
CA ARG A 49 18.23 -6.95 9.52
C ARG A 49 18.47 -5.61 8.85
N ALA A 50 18.51 -5.60 7.52
CA ALA A 50 18.80 -4.42 6.73
C ALA A 50 17.52 -3.68 6.33
N PHE A 51 16.40 -4.38 6.16
CA PHE A 51 15.12 -3.79 5.77
C PHE A 51 14.59 -2.83 6.85
N ASP A 52 14.28 -1.60 6.45
CA ASP A 52 13.80 -0.54 7.33
C ASP A 52 12.33 -0.23 7.03
N GLU A 53 12.04 0.19 5.79
CA GLU A 53 10.72 0.74 5.45
C GLU A 53 10.30 0.49 4.00
N CYS A 54 8.99 0.57 3.76
CA CYS A 54 8.34 0.43 2.45
C CYS A 54 7.37 1.59 2.22
N TYR A 55 7.36 2.12 1.00
CA TYR A 55 6.43 3.15 0.55
C TYR A 55 5.98 2.88 -0.87
N VAL A 56 4.71 3.11 -1.19
CA VAL A 56 4.24 3.09 -2.58
C VAL A 56 4.30 4.51 -3.15
N LEU A 57 4.98 4.67 -4.29
CA LEU A 57 5.05 5.97 -4.97
C LEU A 57 3.84 6.22 -5.86
N LYS A 58 3.45 5.23 -6.66
CA LYS A 58 2.35 5.36 -7.61
C LYS A 58 1.78 4.01 -8.00
N MET A 59 0.48 4.00 -8.29
CA MET A 59 -0.18 2.91 -8.99
C MET A 59 -0.80 3.49 -10.26
N SER A 60 -0.39 2.96 -11.42
CA SER A 60 -0.92 3.32 -12.73
C SER A 60 -1.86 2.23 -13.17
N LEU A 61 -3.08 2.57 -13.59
CA LEU A 61 -4.07 1.60 -14.07
C LEU A 61 -4.19 1.57 -15.61
N SER A 62 -3.63 2.56 -16.31
CA SER A 62 -3.70 2.70 -17.77
C SER A 62 -2.51 3.51 -18.29
N PRO A 63 -1.92 3.19 -19.47
CA PRO A 63 -2.27 2.11 -20.39
C PRO A 63 -1.74 0.73 -19.97
N GLU A 64 -0.71 0.68 -19.13
CA GLU A 64 -0.19 -0.53 -18.51
C GLU A 64 -0.36 -0.43 -17.00
N ARG A 65 -0.89 -1.50 -16.38
CA ARG A 65 -1.06 -1.55 -14.93
C ARG A 65 0.28 -1.76 -14.25
N LYS A 66 0.74 -0.78 -13.48
CA LYS A 66 2.05 -0.80 -12.82
C LYS A 66 1.96 -0.28 -11.39
N ILE A 67 2.79 -0.82 -10.52
CA ILE A 67 3.08 -0.24 -9.21
C ILE A 67 4.55 0.15 -9.16
N THR A 68 4.83 1.34 -8.63
CA THR A 68 6.19 1.77 -8.28
C THR A 68 6.25 1.99 -6.79
N PHE A 69 7.24 1.37 -6.13
CA PHE A 69 7.41 1.44 -4.68
C PHE A 69 8.89 1.52 -4.31
N HIS A 70 9.15 2.06 -3.12
CA HIS A 70 10.48 2.24 -2.53
C HIS A 70 10.64 1.31 -1.34
N LEU A 71 11.78 0.64 -1.29
CA LEU A 71 12.24 -0.11 -0.13
C LEU A 71 13.50 0.56 0.41
N ILE A 72 13.50 0.89 1.71
CA ILE A 72 14.64 1.49 2.39
C ILE A 72 15.39 0.40 3.16
N PHE A 73 16.71 0.38 3.00
CA PHE A 73 17.59 -0.51 3.74
C PHE A 73 18.62 0.31 4.51
N GLY A 74 18.88 -0.05 5.77
CA GLY A 74 19.87 0.61 6.64
C GLY A 74 21.30 0.55 6.09
N ASP A 75 21.62 -0.51 5.36
CA ASP A 75 22.95 -0.77 4.82
C ASP A 75 23.22 -0.08 3.47
N VAL A 76 24.50 0.09 3.13
CA VAL A 76 24.93 0.57 1.81
C VAL A 76 24.88 -0.62 0.84
N LEU A 77 23.97 -0.56 -0.14
CA LEU A 77 23.69 -1.67 -1.03
C LEU A 77 24.66 -1.70 -2.23
N THR A 78 25.11 -2.90 -2.60
CA THR A 78 25.94 -3.17 -3.79
C THR A 78 25.08 -3.62 -4.98
N ALA A 79 25.66 -3.70 -6.18
CA ALA A 79 24.94 -4.18 -7.37
C ALA A 79 24.34 -5.60 -7.20
N SER A 80 25.04 -6.49 -6.48
CA SER A 80 24.57 -7.85 -6.11
C SER A 80 23.33 -7.87 -5.20
N LEU A 81 23.01 -6.73 -4.60
CA LEU A 81 21.92 -6.62 -3.65
C LEU A 81 20.58 -6.34 -4.33
N LYS A 82 20.59 -5.83 -5.58
CA LYS A 82 19.38 -5.80 -6.45
C LYS A 82 18.79 -7.20 -6.60
N ASP A 83 19.64 -8.17 -6.93
CA ASP A 83 19.24 -9.56 -7.11
C ASP A 83 18.80 -10.18 -5.80
N SER A 84 19.43 -9.81 -4.69
CA SER A 84 19.05 -10.29 -3.35
C SER A 84 17.65 -9.81 -2.93
N VAL A 85 17.29 -8.55 -3.25
CA VAL A 85 15.96 -7.99 -2.96
C VAL A 85 14.89 -8.74 -3.75
N ILE A 86 15.08 -8.92 -5.06
CA ILE A 86 14.13 -9.64 -5.91
C ILE A 86 14.05 -11.12 -5.51
N ASN A 87 15.18 -11.78 -5.29
CA ASN A 87 15.22 -13.18 -4.87
C ASN A 87 14.49 -13.39 -3.54
N GLN A 88 14.68 -12.51 -2.56
CA GLN A 88 13.98 -12.61 -1.29
C GLN A 88 12.47 -12.36 -1.45
N LEU A 89 12.07 -11.40 -2.29
CA LEU A 89 10.66 -11.15 -2.60
C LEU A 89 10.01 -12.38 -3.27
N GLU A 90 10.62 -12.91 -4.33
CA GLU A 90 10.12 -14.08 -5.07
C GLU A 90 10.12 -15.37 -4.24
N THR A 91 11.05 -15.51 -3.29
CA THR A 91 11.13 -16.69 -2.41
C THR A 91 10.07 -16.66 -1.30
N ASN A 92 9.77 -15.48 -0.75
CA ASN A 92 8.94 -15.35 0.44
C ASN A 92 7.49 -14.96 0.15
N ALA A 93 7.19 -14.40 -1.02
CA ALA A 93 5.83 -14.09 -1.43
C ALA A 93 5.10 -15.38 -1.89
N PRO A 94 3.83 -15.60 -1.51
CA PRO A 94 2.98 -16.60 -2.12
C PRO A 94 2.93 -16.37 -3.63
N SER A 95 3.04 -17.45 -4.40
CA SER A 95 3.03 -17.39 -5.86
C SER A 95 1.99 -18.31 -6.47
N TYR A 96 1.39 -17.84 -7.57
CA TYR A 96 0.36 -18.52 -8.33
C TYR A 96 0.71 -18.49 -9.81
N THR A 97 0.36 -19.53 -10.55
CA THR A 97 0.59 -19.58 -11.99
C THR A 97 -0.74 -19.47 -12.73
N ILE A 98 -0.91 -18.40 -13.52
CA ILE A 98 -2.10 -18.16 -14.36
C ILE A 98 -1.64 -17.84 -15.78
N ASP A 99 -2.18 -18.54 -16.78
CA ASP A 99 -1.79 -18.41 -18.20
C ASP A 99 -0.26 -18.43 -18.41
N ASN A 100 0.43 -19.35 -17.75
CA ASN A 100 1.88 -19.49 -17.84
C ASN A 100 2.67 -18.27 -17.32
N ARG A 101 2.02 -17.39 -16.53
CA ARG A 101 2.64 -16.27 -15.80
C ARG A 101 2.65 -16.59 -14.31
N MET A 102 3.80 -16.46 -13.69
CA MET A 102 3.93 -16.53 -12.23
C MET A 102 3.57 -15.17 -11.62
N LEU A 103 2.63 -15.17 -10.70
CA LEU A 103 2.09 -14.00 -10.02
C LEU A 103 2.48 -14.08 -8.55
N LEU A 104 3.08 -13.02 -8.01
CA LEU A 104 3.35 -12.86 -6.59
C LEU A 104 2.20 -12.10 -5.94
N GLU A 105 1.64 -12.65 -4.87
CA GLU A 105 0.62 -11.98 -4.06
C GLU A 105 1.29 -11.06 -3.02
N ILE A 106 0.94 -9.77 -3.06
CA ILE A 106 1.44 -8.75 -2.13
C ILE A 106 0.31 -7.79 -1.76
N GLY A 107 -0.19 -7.88 -0.53
CA GLY A 107 -1.45 -7.28 -0.13
C GLY A 107 -2.60 -7.85 -0.96
N ASP A 108 -3.40 -6.98 -1.56
CA ASP A 108 -4.43 -7.42 -2.52
C ASP A 108 -3.93 -7.36 -3.99
N LEU A 109 -2.62 -7.21 -4.23
CA LEU A 109 -2.04 -7.07 -5.57
C LEU A 109 -1.37 -8.36 -6.05
N PHE A 110 -1.42 -8.56 -7.36
CA PHE A 110 -0.70 -9.63 -8.04
C PHE A 110 0.36 -9.03 -8.97
N LEU A 111 1.63 -9.13 -8.58
CA LEU A 111 2.76 -8.69 -9.38
C LEU A 111 3.22 -9.82 -10.29
N ILE A 112 3.53 -9.51 -11.55
CA ILE A 112 4.04 -10.51 -12.50
C ILE A 112 5.54 -10.74 -12.23
N SER A 113 5.91 -11.96 -11.85
CA SER A 113 7.30 -12.34 -11.58
C SER A 113 8.20 -12.13 -12.79
N GLY A 114 9.48 -11.78 -12.52
CA GLY A 114 10.46 -11.47 -13.56
C GLY A 114 10.21 -10.18 -14.36
N ASN A 115 9.11 -9.46 -14.10
CA ASN A 115 8.75 -8.22 -14.83
C ASN A 115 8.92 -7.00 -13.92
N TYR A 116 10.15 -6.79 -13.46
CA TYR A 116 10.53 -5.70 -12.58
C TYR A 116 11.58 -4.80 -13.24
N ASN A 117 11.43 -3.49 -13.08
CA ASN A 117 12.52 -2.55 -13.27
C ASN A 117 13.03 -2.10 -11.90
N VAL A 118 14.32 -2.29 -11.63
CA VAL A 118 14.95 -2.06 -10.31
C VAL A 118 16.06 -1.02 -10.41
N THR A 119 15.85 0.12 -9.75
CA THR A 119 16.82 1.22 -9.67
C THR A 119 17.35 1.34 -8.25
N LEU A 120 18.67 1.38 -8.11
CA LEU A 120 19.32 1.67 -6.83
C LEU A 120 19.66 3.15 -6.75
N HIS A 121 19.24 3.78 -5.67
CA HIS A 121 19.60 5.14 -5.34
C HIS A 121 20.51 5.10 -4.10
N PRO A 122 21.81 5.45 -4.23
CA PRO A 122 22.67 5.60 -3.07
C PRO A 122 22.15 6.78 -2.23
N VAL A 123 21.72 6.51 -1.00
CA VAL A 123 21.26 7.55 -0.09
C VAL A 123 22.48 8.06 0.67
N ASN A 124 22.89 9.30 0.39
CA ASN A 124 23.99 9.95 1.08
C ASN A 124 23.47 10.49 2.43
N ILE A 125 23.39 9.63 3.47
CA ILE A 125 23.05 10.07 4.83
C ILE A 125 24.29 10.66 5.48
N SER A 126 24.73 11.82 5.00
CA SER A 126 25.66 12.68 5.72
C SER A 126 24.87 13.84 6.32
N GLY A 127 24.37 13.66 7.55
CA GLY A 127 23.79 14.72 8.37
C GLY A 127 22.34 15.07 8.04
N THR A 128 21.47 14.87 9.03
CA THR A 128 20.22 15.62 9.28
C THR A 128 19.63 16.37 8.09
N ASN A 129 18.78 15.71 7.30
CA ASN A 129 17.64 16.37 6.67
C ASN A 129 16.60 15.33 6.30
N THR A 130 15.46 15.43 6.98
CA THR A 130 14.20 14.78 6.69
C THR A 130 13.84 14.95 5.22
N PHE A 131 13.96 13.88 4.43
CA PHE A 131 13.21 13.73 3.18
C PHE A 131 11.99 12.84 3.45
N PHE A 132 11.19 13.27 4.43
CA PHE A 132 9.78 12.89 4.50
C PHE A 132 9.03 13.92 3.66
N PRO A 133 8.04 13.54 2.83
CA PRO A 133 7.00 14.49 2.47
C PRO A 133 6.36 14.93 3.79
N THR A 134 6.53 16.20 4.15
CA THR A 134 5.97 16.79 5.36
C THR A 134 4.45 16.87 5.23
N ILE A 135 3.75 15.75 5.46
CA ILE A 135 2.38 15.79 5.96
C ILE A 135 2.54 15.68 7.46
N ALA A 136 2.32 16.80 8.15
CA ALA A 136 2.41 16.88 9.60
C ALA A 136 1.50 15.83 10.25
N PRO A 137 2.00 15.03 11.21
CA PRO A 137 1.12 14.33 12.14
C PRO A 137 0.49 15.42 13.02
N THR A 138 -0.81 15.65 12.87
CA THR A 138 -1.56 16.41 13.85
C THR A 138 -1.56 15.62 15.17
N PRO A 139 -1.24 16.25 16.31
CA PRO A 139 -1.22 15.57 17.59
C PRO A 139 -2.64 15.56 18.16
N SER A 140 -3.32 14.42 18.09
CA SER A 140 -4.35 14.10 19.06
C SER A 140 -3.98 12.78 19.71
N SER A 141 -3.32 12.90 20.86
CA SER A 141 -3.19 11.83 21.82
C SER A 141 -4.54 11.18 22.05
N GLU A 142 -4.66 9.91 21.68
CA GLU A 142 -5.53 8.96 22.37
C GLU A 142 -4.94 7.56 22.22
N VAL A 143 -4.45 7.06 23.34
CA VAL A 143 -4.13 5.64 23.50
C VAL A 143 -5.47 4.89 23.51
N ILE A 144 -5.79 4.16 22.44
CA ILE A 144 -6.88 3.16 22.43
C ILE A 144 -6.35 1.94 21.65
N LYS A 145 -5.79 0.94 22.34
CA LYS A 145 -6.47 -0.26 22.88
C LYS A 145 -7.09 -1.12 21.77
N THR A 146 -6.57 -2.34 21.66
CA THR A 146 -6.93 -3.40 20.72
C THR A 146 -8.44 -3.60 20.53
N THR A 147 -8.95 -3.14 19.38
CA THR A 147 -9.98 -3.80 18.55
C THR A 147 -9.90 -3.12 17.18
N LEU A 148 -9.84 -3.91 16.10
CA LEU A 148 -9.91 -3.44 14.73
C LEU A 148 -11.24 -2.70 14.52
N GLU A 149 -11.28 -1.37 14.67
CA GLU A 149 -12.46 -0.59 14.33
C GLU A 149 -12.62 -0.55 12.81
N ILE A 150 -13.57 -1.35 12.31
CA ILE A 150 -14.05 -1.26 10.94
C ILE A 150 -14.85 0.04 10.85
N ARG A 151 -14.26 1.06 10.23
CA ARG A 151 -14.97 2.33 9.94
C ARG A 151 -15.93 2.14 8.77
N HIS A 152 -17.22 2.09 9.05
CA HIS A 152 -18.28 1.72 8.13
C HIS A 152 -18.61 2.84 7.12
N CYS A 153 -18.49 4.10 7.52
CA CYS A 153 -18.73 5.26 6.66
C CYS A 153 -17.71 5.43 5.55
N LEU A 154 -16.56 4.76 5.63
CA LEU A 154 -15.55 4.76 4.56
C LEU A 154 -16.08 4.16 3.25
N ARG A 155 -17.07 3.26 3.34
CA ARG A 155 -17.72 2.67 2.15
C ARG A 155 -18.80 3.56 1.54
N GLN A 156 -18.94 4.80 2.02
CA GLN A 156 -19.95 5.77 1.62
C GLN A 156 -21.36 5.17 1.48
N PRO A 157 -21.87 4.50 2.53
CA PRO A 157 -23.12 3.78 2.43
C PRO A 157 -24.35 4.70 2.34
N CYS A 158 -24.22 6.01 2.59
CA CYS A 158 -25.32 6.97 2.49
C CYS A 158 -25.41 7.57 1.09
N LEU A 159 -26.53 7.31 0.42
CA LEU A 159 -26.81 7.76 -0.94
C LEU A 159 -27.48 9.14 -0.96
N ASN A 160 -27.63 9.71 -2.15
CA ASN A 160 -28.38 10.95 -2.41
C ASN A 160 -27.96 12.15 -1.54
N GLY A 161 -26.67 12.26 -1.22
CA GLY A 161 -26.14 13.36 -0.41
C GLY A 161 -26.39 13.21 1.10
N GLY A 162 -26.79 12.03 1.57
CA GLY A 162 -26.90 11.73 2.99
C GLY A 162 -25.57 11.80 3.73
N THR A 163 -25.59 12.27 4.97
CA THR A 163 -24.39 12.35 5.83
C THR A 163 -24.23 11.07 6.65
N CYS A 164 -23.11 10.38 6.47
CA CYS A 164 -22.78 9.18 7.25
C CYS A 164 -22.15 9.53 8.60
N ARG A 165 -22.60 8.85 9.66
CA ARG A 165 -22.00 8.90 11.00
C ARG A 165 -21.56 7.51 11.43
N GLU A 166 -20.29 7.42 11.84
CA GLU A 166 -19.70 6.19 12.38
C GLU A 166 -20.34 5.84 13.71
N GLN A 167 -20.53 4.55 13.94
CA GLN A 167 -20.84 3.96 15.24
C GLN A 167 -19.84 2.83 15.54
N PHE A 168 -19.82 2.40 16.80
CA PHE A 168 -18.86 1.41 17.31
C PHE A 168 -18.80 0.10 16.51
N ASP A 169 -19.94 -0.37 15.96
CA ASP A 169 -20.02 -1.58 15.14
C ASP A 169 -20.97 -1.41 13.93
N SER A 170 -21.26 -0.16 13.55
CA SER A 170 -22.19 0.13 12.43
C SER A 170 -22.05 1.57 11.93
N PHE A 171 -22.99 2.01 11.09
CA PHE A 171 -23.12 3.41 10.66
C PHE A 171 -24.58 3.86 10.72
N THR A 172 -24.80 5.17 10.63
CA THR A 172 -26.13 5.76 10.45
C THR A 172 -26.09 6.87 9.42
N CYS A 173 -27.10 6.93 8.55
CA CYS A 173 -27.26 8.00 7.57
C CYS A 173 -28.25 9.06 8.06
N THR A 174 -27.84 10.33 7.93
CA THR A 174 -28.75 11.47 8.04
C THR A 174 -29.10 11.93 6.63
N CYS A 175 -30.34 11.68 6.20
CA CYS A 175 -30.78 12.00 4.85
C CYS A 175 -31.14 13.48 4.71
N ILE A 176 -30.86 14.03 3.52
CA ILE A 176 -31.33 15.37 3.15
C ILE A 176 -32.84 15.33 2.87
N THR A 177 -33.50 16.49 2.95
CA THR A 177 -34.95 16.61 2.74
C THR A 177 -35.39 16.00 1.41
N GLY A 178 -36.34 15.06 1.46
CA GLY A 178 -36.86 14.35 0.29
C GLY A 178 -36.31 12.93 0.11
N TRP A 179 -35.32 12.53 0.91
CA TRP A 179 -34.77 11.17 0.93
C TRP A 179 -34.90 10.53 2.31
N THR A 180 -35.07 9.22 2.32
CA THR A 180 -35.42 8.38 3.45
C THR A 180 -34.80 6.98 3.31
N GLY A 181 -34.99 6.13 4.31
CA GLY A 181 -34.37 4.80 4.37
C GLY A 181 -33.01 4.80 5.08
N PHE A 182 -32.53 3.60 5.41
CA PHE A 182 -31.30 3.41 6.21
C PHE A 182 -30.04 3.97 5.54
N ASP A 183 -30.02 3.94 4.21
CA ASP A 183 -28.95 4.38 3.33
C ASP A 183 -29.34 5.61 2.48
N CYS A 184 -30.47 6.26 2.78
CA CYS A 184 -31.01 7.39 2.01
C CYS A 184 -31.34 7.07 0.54
N SER A 185 -31.68 5.81 0.23
CA SER A 185 -32.04 5.37 -1.13
C SER A 185 -33.49 5.61 -1.55
N GLN A 186 -34.39 5.97 -0.61
CA GLN A 186 -35.85 5.95 -0.80
C GLN A 186 -36.50 7.32 -0.74
#